data_AF-A0A2V7PTV3-F1
#
_entry.id   AF-A0A2V7PTV3-F1
#
_cell.length_a   1.000
_cell.length_b   1.000
_cell.length_c   1.000
_cell.angle_alpha   90.00
_cell.angle_beta   90.00
_cell.angle_gamma   90.00
#
_symmetry.space_group_name_H-M   'P 1'
#
loop_
_entity.id
_entity.type
_entity.pdbx_description
1 polymer ?
#
loop_
_entity_poly.entity_id
_entity_poly.type
_entity_poly.pdbx_seq_one_letter_code
_entity_poly.pdbx_strand_id
1 'polypeptide(L)'
;GRFLLGLLCLAASVGLLVLAWRRGRKLEAFGLGWIGVALLPVANLLYPAGVLVAERTLYLPSVGLALAAGALLGQLAAFDARRLAWVLGVVVVAGGVRTALRVPVWRDELSVVLSELEDSPRSYAGPAHMVVLYLNAHQPAKALEAFRRSIDIYDATLPWVYVTGAEAAIGAGLPLTADSLLERLERLCARCDHYYRYEAGAALARGNAAAAELFAARLRKPGASGP
;
A
#
# COMPACT_ATOMS: atom_id res chain seq x y z
N GLY A 1 -17.25 -13.44 -9.43
CA GLY A 1 -16.75 -12.08 -9.72
C GLY A 1 -16.54 -11.31 -8.43
N ARG A 2 -15.32 -10.79 -8.19
CA ARG A 2 -14.95 -10.07 -6.95
C ARG A 2 -15.85 -8.86 -6.68
N PHE A 3 -16.39 -8.24 -7.73
CA PHE A 3 -17.39 -7.17 -7.66
C PHE A 3 -18.74 -7.63 -7.09
N LEU A 4 -19.23 -8.81 -7.49
CA LEU A 4 -20.48 -9.39 -6.98
C LEU A 4 -20.36 -9.76 -5.51
N LEU A 5 -19.21 -10.29 -5.09
CA LEU A 5 -18.92 -10.55 -3.68
C LEU A 5 -18.92 -9.25 -2.86
N GLY A 6 -18.32 -8.18 -3.39
CA GLY A 6 -18.35 -6.86 -2.76
C GLY A 6 -19.78 -6.31 -2.60
N LEU A 7 -20.60 -6.40 -3.65
CA LEU A 7 -22.01 -6.00 -3.62
C LEU A 7 -22.84 -6.83 -2.63
N LEU A 8 -22.61 -8.14 -2.57
CA LEU A 8 -23.28 -9.03 -1.61
C LEU A 8 -22.90 -8.68 -0.17
N CYS A 9 -21.62 -8.43 0.11
CA CYS A 9 -21.18 -7.97 1.42
C CYS A 9 -21.81 -6.62 1.80
N LEU A 10 -21.85 -5.67 0.87
CA LEU A 10 -22.48 -4.37 1.10
C LEU A 10 -23.98 -4.51 1.40
N ALA A 11 -24.70 -5.29 0.59
CA ALA A 11 -26.13 -5.54 0.77
C ALA A 11 -26.41 -6.24 2.12
N ALA A 12 -25.56 -7.20 2.52
CA ALA A 12 -25.66 -7.85 3.82
C ALA A 12 -25.43 -6.86 4.98
N SER A 13 -24.40 -6.01 4.89
CA SER A 13 -24.12 -4.99 5.91
C SER A 13 -25.26 -3.97 6.04
N VAL A 14 -25.82 -3.49 4.93
CA VAL A 14 -26.98 -2.59 4.91
C VAL A 14 -28.23 -3.29 5.46
N GLY A 15 -28.46 -4.55 5.10
CA GLY A 15 -29.56 -5.35 5.63
C GLY A 15 -29.47 -5.54 7.15
N LEU A 16 -28.28 -5.82 7.67
CA LEU A 16 -28.02 -5.94 9.11
C LEU A 16 -28.23 -4.60 9.84
N LEU A 17 -27.78 -3.48 9.24
CA LEU A 17 -28.01 -2.14 9.79
C LEU A 17 -29.51 -1.83 9.91
N VAL A 18 -30.27 -2.05 8.83
CA VAL A 18 -31.72 -1.80 8.80
C VAL A 18 -32.44 -2.71 9.79
N LEU A 19 -32.05 -3.98 9.89
CA LEU A 19 -32.63 -4.92 10.85
C LEU A 19 -32.33 -4.50 12.30
N ALA A 20 -31.09 -4.14 12.62
CA ALA A 20 -30.68 -3.67 13.93
C ALA A 20 -31.43 -2.39 14.33
N TRP A 21 -31.60 -1.46 13.39
CA TRP A 21 -32.39 -0.24 13.59
C TRP A 21 -33.86 -0.56 13.88
N ARG A 22 -34.49 -1.42 13.07
CA ARG A 22 -35.90 -1.83 13.24
C ARG A 22 -36.15 -2.60 14.53
N ARG A 23 -35.15 -3.34 15.02
CA ARG A 23 -35.20 -4.10 16.28
C ARG A 23 -34.81 -3.26 17.51
N GLY A 24 -34.52 -1.97 17.36
CA GLY A 24 -34.13 -1.09 18.46
C GLY A 24 -32.72 -1.34 19.03
N ARG A 25 -31.86 -2.09 18.32
CA ARG A 25 -30.49 -2.45 18.73
C ARG A 25 -29.53 -1.28 18.44
N LYS A 26 -29.68 -0.18 19.20
CA LYS A 26 -29.00 1.11 18.95
C LYS A 26 -27.47 1.01 18.85
N LEU A 27 -26.82 0.22 19.70
CA LEU A 27 -25.37 0.02 19.71
C LEU A 27 -24.85 -0.67 18.44
N GLU A 28 -25.57 -1.66 17.93
CA GLU A 28 -25.19 -2.37 16.71
C GLU A 28 -25.45 -1.54 15.46
N ALA A 29 -26.58 -0.83 15.43
CA ALA A 29 -26.87 0.12 14.36
C ALA A 29 -25.82 1.25 14.31
N PHE A 30 -25.36 1.72 15.47
CA PHE A 30 -24.27 2.70 15.56
C PHE A 30 -22.94 2.12 15.05
N GLY A 31 -22.54 0.93 15.50
CA GLY A 31 -21.30 0.28 15.03
C GLY A 31 -21.29 0.02 13.53
N LEU A 32 -22.40 -0.49 12.97
CA LEU A 32 -22.56 -0.72 11.53
C LEU A 32 -22.60 0.59 10.72
N GLY A 33 -23.24 1.64 11.24
CA GLY A 33 -23.24 2.97 10.62
C GLY A 33 -21.85 3.60 10.63
N TRP A 34 -21.11 3.43 11.73
CA TRP A 34 -19.74 3.90 11.87
C TRP A 34 -18.80 3.24 10.86
N ILE A 35 -18.93 1.93 10.62
CA ILE A 35 -18.17 1.21 9.59
C ILE A 35 -18.39 1.86 8.21
N GLY A 36 -19.65 2.15 7.86
CA GLY A 36 -19.99 2.79 6.59
C GLY A 36 -19.36 4.17 6.42
N VAL A 37 -19.48 5.03 7.44
CA VAL A 37 -18.88 6.38 7.44
C VAL A 37 -17.36 6.30 7.36
N ALA A 38 -16.74 5.41 8.13
CA ALA A 38 -15.29 5.27 8.21
C ALA A 38 -14.68 4.63 6.94
N LEU A 39 -15.42 3.79 6.22
CA LEU A 39 -14.97 3.19 4.95
C LEU A 39 -15.12 4.13 3.75
N LEU A 40 -16.01 5.10 3.81
CA LEU A 40 -16.33 6.01 2.70
C LEU A 40 -15.10 6.75 2.13
N PRO A 41 -14.20 7.36 2.94
CA PRO A 41 -12.98 7.98 2.42
C PRO A 41 -11.93 6.95 1.95
N VAL A 42 -11.97 5.73 2.48
CA VAL A 42 -10.98 4.67 2.24
C VAL A 42 -11.27 3.87 0.98
N ALA A 43 -12.53 3.79 0.58
CA ALA A 43 -12.98 3.08 -0.62
C ALA A 43 -12.51 3.75 -1.93
N ASN A 44 -11.72 4.82 -1.86
CA ASN A 44 -11.29 5.63 -3.01
C ASN A 44 -12.47 6.16 -3.86
N LEU A 45 -13.67 6.24 -3.29
CA LEU A 45 -14.89 6.67 -3.98
C LEU A 45 -14.92 8.19 -4.21
N LEU A 46 -14.30 8.95 -3.31
CA LEU A 46 -14.24 10.41 -3.34
C LEU A 46 -12.92 10.92 -3.93
N TYR A 47 -11.81 10.22 -3.67
CA TYR A 47 -10.48 10.54 -4.18
C TYR A 47 -9.73 9.24 -4.49
N PRO A 48 -9.23 9.03 -5.73
CA PRO A 48 -8.35 7.91 -6.03
C PRO A 48 -6.97 8.16 -5.41
N ALA A 49 -6.81 7.79 -4.13
CA ALA A 49 -5.48 7.66 -3.56
C ALA A 49 -4.84 6.42 -4.20
N GLY A 50 -3.68 6.56 -4.83
CA GLY A 50 -2.94 5.46 -5.49
C GLY A 50 -2.50 4.32 -4.56
N VAL A 51 -2.98 4.27 -3.31
CA VAL A 51 -2.79 3.21 -2.34
C VAL A 51 -4.11 2.45 -2.20
N LEU A 52 -4.12 1.18 -2.61
CA LEU A 52 -5.33 0.40 -2.80
C LEU A 52 -6.18 0.24 -1.52
N VAL A 53 -5.52 0.12 -0.35
CA VAL A 53 -6.03 0.31 1.03
C VAL A 53 -4.78 0.41 1.91
N ALA A 54 -4.58 1.50 2.65
CA ALA A 54 -3.51 1.52 3.66
C ALA A 54 -4.04 0.89 4.96
N GLU A 55 -3.33 -0.02 5.60
CA GLU A 55 -3.78 -0.71 6.83
C GLU A 55 -4.30 0.27 7.90
N ARG A 56 -3.66 1.44 8.00
CA ARG A 56 -4.04 2.54 8.90
C ARG A 56 -5.44 3.10 8.69
N THR A 57 -5.99 2.95 7.48
CA THR A 57 -7.34 3.43 7.15
C THR A 57 -8.43 2.49 7.64
N LEU A 58 -8.07 1.24 8.01
CA LEU A 58 -8.99 0.25 8.56
C LEU A 58 -9.14 0.32 10.09
N TYR A 59 -8.32 1.12 10.79
CA TYR A 59 -8.45 1.27 12.25
C TYR A 59 -9.81 1.86 12.65
N LEU A 60 -10.25 2.94 11.99
CA LEU A 60 -11.55 3.57 12.27
C LEU A 60 -12.73 2.63 11.98
N PRO A 61 -12.81 1.93 10.83
CA PRO A 61 -13.78 0.86 10.61
C PRO A 61 -13.74 -0.26 11.65
N SER A 62 -12.54 -0.66 12.11
CA SER A 62 -12.38 -1.75 13.09
C SER A 62 -13.04 -1.45 14.45
N VAL A 63 -13.09 -0.18 14.86
CA VAL A 63 -13.80 0.25 16.08
C VAL A 63 -15.29 -0.02 15.96
N GLY A 64 -15.90 0.34 14.83
CA GLY A 64 -17.32 0.07 14.58
C GLY A 64 -17.61 -1.44 14.55
N LEU A 65 -16.70 -2.23 13.98
CA LEU A 65 -16.79 -3.70 14.00
C LEU A 65 -16.70 -4.27 15.41
N ALA A 66 -15.76 -3.79 16.24
CA ALA A 66 -15.60 -4.24 17.61
C ALA A 66 -16.82 -3.93 18.47
N LEU A 67 -17.42 -2.74 18.31
CA LEU A 67 -18.65 -2.35 19.01
C LEU A 67 -19.84 -3.23 18.60
N ALA A 68 -20.06 -3.43 17.30
CA ALA A 68 -21.15 -4.27 16.80
C ALA A 68 -20.97 -5.75 17.19
N ALA A 69 -19.74 -6.27 17.05
CA ALA A 69 -19.41 -7.63 17.44
C ALA A 69 -19.56 -7.84 18.96
N GLY A 70 -19.04 -6.92 19.78
CA GLY A 70 -19.17 -6.99 21.24
C GLY A 70 -20.62 -7.03 21.72
N ALA A 71 -21.48 -6.17 21.16
CA ALA A 71 -22.91 -6.16 21.47
C ALA A 71 -23.61 -7.47 21.07
N LEU A 72 -23.26 -8.04 19.91
CA LEU A 72 -23.80 -9.31 19.45
C LEU A 72 -23.32 -10.49 20.29
N LEU A 73 -22.02 -10.56 20.58
CA LEU A 73 -21.42 -11.63 21.38
C LEU A 73 -21.91 -11.59 22.83
N GLY A 74 -22.14 -10.40 23.40
CA GLY A 74 -22.72 -10.24 24.73
C GLY A 74 -24.13 -10.84 24.83
N GLN A 75 -24.94 -10.69 23.78
CA GLN A 75 -26.26 -11.35 23.72
C GLN A 75 -26.11 -12.86 23.59
N LEU A 76 -25.24 -13.37 22.71
CA LEU A 76 -25.01 -14.82 22.58
C LEU A 76 -24.48 -15.47 23.86
N ALA A 77 -23.61 -14.77 24.60
CA ALA A 77 -23.06 -15.25 25.86
C ALA A 77 -24.16 -15.53 26.91
N ALA A 78 -25.20 -14.69 26.94
CA ALA A 78 -26.33 -14.84 27.85
C ALA A 78 -27.21 -16.06 27.52
N PHE A 79 -27.18 -16.56 26.28
CA PHE A 79 -27.94 -17.73 25.85
C PHE A 79 -27.12 -19.03 25.88
N ASP A 80 -25.88 -19.03 25.40
CA ASP A 80 -25.02 -20.22 25.31
C ASP A 80 -23.52 -19.84 25.29
N ALA A 81 -22.96 -19.65 26.49
CA ALA A 81 -21.55 -19.31 26.67
C ALA A 81 -20.59 -20.38 26.12
N ARG A 82 -20.99 -21.66 26.10
CA ARG A 82 -20.15 -22.76 25.60
C ARG A 82 -20.00 -22.70 24.09
N ARG A 83 -21.10 -22.46 23.36
CA ARG A 83 -21.04 -22.25 21.90
C ARG A 83 -20.22 -21.01 21.56
N LEU A 84 -20.39 -19.92 22.30
CA LEU A 84 -19.60 -18.71 22.10
C LEU A 84 -18.10 -18.96 22.27
N ALA A 85 -17.69 -19.67 23.32
CA ALA A 85 -16.29 -20.03 23.56
C ALA A 85 -15.72 -20.87 22.41
N TRP A 86 -16.49 -21.82 21.86
CA TRP A 86 -16.06 -22.57 20.67
C TRP A 86 -15.89 -21.69 19.44
N VAL A 87 -16.85 -20.81 19.15
CA VAL A 87 -16.75 -19.89 18.01
C VAL A 87 -15.52 -18.99 18.13
N LEU A 88 -15.30 -18.40 19.31
CA LEU A 88 -14.12 -17.57 19.57
C LEU A 88 -12.82 -18.38 19.47
N GLY A 89 -12.80 -19.59 20.02
CA GLY A 89 -11.65 -20.49 19.91
C GLY A 89 -11.31 -20.82 18.45
N VAL A 90 -12.31 -21.13 17.63
CA VAL A 90 -12.12 -21.37 16.19
C VAL A 90 -11.59 -20.11 15.49
N VAL A 91 -12.12 -18.93 15.79
CA VAL A 91 -11.63 -17.66 15.22
C VAL A 91 -10.18 -17.39 15.61
N VAL A 92 -9.82 -17.61 16.88
CA VAL A 92 -8.45 -17.42 17.37
C VAL A 92 -7.50 -18.41 16.72
N VAL A 93 -7.86 -19.69 16.63
CA VAL A 93 -7.02 -20.71 15.97
C VAL A 93 -6.88 -20.41 14.48
N ALA A 94 -7.97 -20.09 13.79
CA ALA A 94 -7.92 -19.73 12.36
C ALA A 94 -7.06 -18.48 12.13
N GLY A 95 -7.19 -17.46 12.99
CA GLY A 95 -6.34 -16.28 12.98
C GLY A 95 -4.86 -16.62 13.22
N GLY A 96 -4.58 -17.45 14.24
CA GLY A 96 -3.23 -17.91 14.57
C GLY A 96 -2.58 -18.70 13.44
N VAL A 97 -3.31 -19.63 12.83
CA VAL A 97 -2.85 -20.40 11.65
C VAL A 97 -2.58 -19.46 10.47
N ARG A 98 -3.51 -18.54 10.17
CA ARG A 98 -3.31 -17.57 9.08
C ARG A 98 -2.08 -16.69 9.30
N THR A 99 -1.86 -16.24 10.53
CA THR A 99 -0.66 -15.48 10.91
C THR A 99 0.60 -16.34 10.76
N ALA A 100 0.60 -17.57 11.28
CA ALA A 100 1.74 -18.48 11.20
C ALA A 100 2.15 -18.79 9.74
N LEU A 101 1.17 -18.91 8.84
CA LEU A 101 1.41 -19.10 7.40
C LEU A 101 1.91 -17.82 6.70
N ARG A 102 1.60 -16.64 7.23
CA ARG A 102 1.98 -15.35 6.65
C ARG A 102 3.33 -14.82 7.15
N VAL A 103 3.72 -15.15 8.38
CA VAL A 103 4.99 -14.74 8.99
C VAL A 103 6.22 -15.03 8.11
N PRO A 104 6.35 -16.18 7.42
CA PRO A 104 7.50 -16.47 6.58
C PRO A 104 7.73 -15.47 5.44
N VAL A 105 6.70 -14.75 4.99
CA VAL A 105 6.83 -13.70 3.96
C VAL A 105 7.80 -12.60 4.38
N TRP A 106 7.90 -12.33 5.69
CA TRP A 106 8.78 -11.29 6.24
C TRP A 106 10.23 -11.73 6.41
N ARG A 107 10.59 -12.93 5.94
CA ARG A 107 11.94 -13.48 6.10
C ARG A 107 12.99 -12.69 5.30
N ASP A 108 12.60 -12.19 4.13
CA ASP A 108 13.50 -11.49 3.22
C ASP A 108 12.73 -10.50 2.34
N GLU A 109 13.44 -9.48 1.84
CA GLU A 109 12.87 -8.40 1.04
C GLU A 109 12.20 -8.91 -0.25
N LEU A 110 12.77 -9.92 -0.90
CA LEU A 110 12.21 -10.47 -2.14
C LEU A 110 10.86 -11.14 -1.87
N SER A 111 10.75 -11.96 -0.82
CA SER A 111 9.49 -12.58 -0.40
C SER A 111 8.39 -11.55 -0.12
N VAL A 112 8.74 -10.44 0.55
CA VAL A 112 7.80 -9.34 0.80
C VAL A 112 7.30 -8.73 -0.51
N VAL A 113 8.20 -8.31 -1.39
CA VAL A 113 7.83 -7.63 -2.65
C VAL A 113 7.07 -8.57 -3.60
N LEU A 114 7.44 -9.86 -3.67
CA LEU A 114 6.69 -10.85 -4.44
C LEU A 114 5.26 -11.00 -3.90
N SER A 115 5.08 -11.01 -2.58
CA SER A 115 3.73 -11.06 -1.99
C SER A 115 2.89 -9.82 -2.34
N GLU A 116 3.50 -8.64 -2.49
CA GLU A 116 2.80 -7.43 -2.92
C GLU A 116 2.26 -7.56 -4.36
N LEU A 117 3.04 -8.16 -5.27
CA LEU A 117 2.64 -8.41 -6.65
C LEU A 117 1.47 -9.41 -6.73
N GLU A 118 1.44 -10.41 -5.84
CA GLU A 118 0.37 -11.41 -5.79
C GLU A 118 -0.90 -10.87 -5.13
N ASP A 119 -0.78 -10.22 -3.98
CA ASP A 119 -1.93 -9.73 -3.20
C ASP A 119 -2.58 -8.51 -3.85
N SER A 120 -1.76 -7.64 -4.46
CA SER A 120 -2.17 -6.36 -5.01
C SER A 120 -1.60 -6.12 -6.41
N PRO A 121 -1.97 -6.92 -7.42
CA PRO A 121 -1.40 -6.85 -8.78
C PRO A 121 -1.71 -5.54 -9.52
N ARG A 122 -2.62 -4.73 -8.99
CA ARG A 122 -3.00 -3.40 -9.52
C ARG A 122 -2.40 -2.25 -8.72
N SER A 123 -1.54 -2.54 -7.74
CA SER A 123 -0.82 -1.53 -6.99
C SER A 123 0.48 -1.17 -7.72
N TYR A 124 0.81 0.11 -7.80
CA TYR A 124 2.09 0.55 -8.35
C TYR A 124 3.28 0.16 -7.44
N ALA A 125 3.03 -0.07 -6.14
CA ALA A 125 4.05 -0.28 -5.13
C ALA A 125 4.90 -1.53 -5.41
N GLY A 126 4.28 -2.66 -5.76
CA GLY A 126 5.01 -3.90 -6.06
C GLY A 126 6.03 -3.72 -7.19
N PRO A 127 5.61 -3.26 -8.40
CA PRO A 127 6.56 -2.95 -9.47
C PRO A 127 7.59 -1.87 -9.10
N ALA A 128 7.22 -0.87 -8.31
CA ALA A 128 8.16 0.17 -7.86
C ALA A 128 9.24 -0.38 -6.91
N HIS A 129 8.88 -1.25 -5.96
CA HIS A 129 9.85 -1.92 -5.08
C HIS A 129 10.74 -2.92 -5.83
N MET A 130 10.22 -3.55 -6.88
CA MET A 130 11.03 -4.41 -7.76
C MET A 130 12.17 -3.65 -8.45
N VAL A 131 12.06 -2.33 -8.66
CA VAL A 131 13.15 -1.51 -9.23
C VAL A 131 14.40 -1.65 -8.37
N VAL A 132 14.27 -1.44 -7.06
CA VAL A 132 15.40 -1.51 -6.12
C VAL A 132 15.95 -2.93 -6.02
N LEU A 133 15.08 -3.96 -5.98
CA LEU A 133 15.52 -5.36 -5.96
C LEU A 133 16.34 -5.71 -7.21
N TYR A 134 15.90 -5.27 -8.39
CA TYR A 134 16.65 -5.50 -9.64
C TYR A 134 17.94 -4.68 -9.73
N LEU A 135 17.97 -3.46 -9.18
CA LEU A 135 19.20 -2.67 -9.08
C LEU A 135 20.23 -3.34 -8.16
N ASN A 136 19.80 -3.83 -6.99
CA ASN A 136 20.65 -4.60 -6.07
C ASN A 136 21.16 -5.90 -6.72
N ALA A 137 20.37 -6.52 -7.60
CA ALA A 137 20.75 -7.71 -8.35
C ALA A 137 21.56 -7.41 -9.63
N HIS A 138 22.00 -6.17 -9.85
CA HIS A 138 22.71 -5.71 -11.05
C HIS A 138 21.98 -6.02 -12.37
N GLN A 139 20.65 -5.94 -12.39
CA GLN A 139 19.79 -6.18 -13.54
C GLN A 139 19.05 -4.89 -13.98
N PRO A 140 19.77 -3.87 -14.48
CA PRO A 140 19.21 -2.54 -14.71
C PRO A 140 18.13 -2.50 -15.79
N ALA A 141 18.19 -3.39 -16.79
CA ALA A 141 17.14 -3.50 -17.82
C ALA A 141 15.79 -3.92 -17.22
N LYS A 142 15.79 -4.90 -16.29
CA LYS A 142 14.58 -5.33 -15.58
C LYS A 142 14.10 -4.27 -14.59
N ALA A 143 15.02 -3.57 -13.93
CA ALA A 143 14.69 -2.44 -13.07
C ALA A 143 13.94 -1.35 -13.85
N LEU A 144 14.39 -1.03 -15.06
CA LEU A 144 13.76 -0.02 -15.91
C LEU A 144 12.36 -0.48 -16.39
N GLU A 145 12.19 -1.76 -16.71
CA GLU A 145 10.87 -2.32 -17.04
C GLU A 145 9.91 -2.26 -15.85
N ALA A 146 10.38 -2.62 -14.66
CA ALA A 146 9.61 -2.54 -13.43
C ALA A 146 9.19 -1.09 -13.11
N PHE A 147 10.10 -0.13 -13.33
CA PHE A 147 9.80 1.30 -13.23
C PHE A 147 8.68 1.71 -14.20
N ARG A 148 8.78 1.34 -15.49
CA ARG A 148 7.74 1.63 -16.50
C ARG A 148 6.38 1.08 -16.07
N ARG A 149 6.34 -0.18 -15.64
CA ARG A 149 5.10 -0.80 -15.15
C ARG A 149 4.52 -0.06 -13.93
N SER A 150 5.35 0.48 -13.05
CA SER A 150 4.87 1.24 -11.88
C SER A 150 4.18 2.55 -12.30
N ILE A 151 4.77 3.30 -13.24
CA ILE A 151 4.20 4.57 -13.70
C ILE A 151 3.00 4.39 -14.64
N ASP A 152 2.91 3.25 -15.34
CA ASP A 152 1.71 2.89 -16.13
C ASP A 152 0.49 2.64 -15.23
N ILE A 153 0.70 2.12 -14.02
CA ILE A 153 -0.36 1.92 -13.02
C ILE A 153 -0.72 3.23 -12.32
N TYR A 154 0.29 4.03 -11.97
CA TYR A 154 0.12 5.28 -11.24
C TYR A 154 1.05 6.36 -11.80
N ASP A 155 0.51 7.24 -12.67
CA ASP A 155 1.27 8.28 -13.38
C ASP A 155 1.62 9.51 -12.50
N ALA A 156 1.60 9.36 -11.17
CA ALA A 156 2.08 10.43 -10.30
C ALA A 156 3.62 10.45 -10.29
N THR A 157 4.19 11.65 -10.34
CA THR A 157 5.64 11.84 -10.28
C THR A 157 6.15 11.76 -8.84
N LEU A 158 6.32 10.53 -8.35
CA LEU A 158 6.84 10.25 -7.02
C LEU A 158 8.39 10.33 -7.02
N PRO A 159 9.01 11.17 -6.17
CA PRO A 159 10.45 11.39 -6.20
C PRO A 159 11.30 10.12 -6.12
N TRP A 160 11.04 9.25 -5.15
CA TRP A 160 11.82 8.02 -4.97
C TRP A 160 11.73 7.06 -6.17
N VAL A 161 10.56 6.94 -6.81
CA VAL A 161 10.35 6.08 -7.99
C VAL A 161 11.09 6.62 -9.21
N TYR A 162 11.04 7.94 -9.42
CA TYR A 162 11.70 8.58 -10.57
C TYR A 162 13.22 8.61 -10.43
N VAL A 163 13.76 8.81 -9.22
CA VAL A 163 15.21 8.78 -9.01
C VAL A 163 15.76 7.36 -9.17
N THR A 164 15.11 6.34 -8.61
CA THR A 164 15.51 4.93 -8.81
C THR A 164 15.30 4.46 -10.26
N GLY A 165 14.25 4.95 -10.94
CA GLY A 165 14.06 4.75 -12.38
C GLY A 165 15.15 5.39 -13.24
N ALA A 166 15.64 6.57 -12.87
CA ALA A 166 16.78 7.22 -13.52
C ALA A 166 18.08 6.44 -13.30
N GLU A 167 18.31 5.90 -12.10
CA GLU A 167 19.43 4.98 -11.85
C GLU A 167 19.37 3.74 -12.74
N ALA A 168 18.18 3.13 -12.85
CA ALA A 168 17.95 1.99 -13.73
C ALA A 168 18.22 2.32 -15.20
N ALA A 169 17.81 3.51 -15.67
CA ALA A 169 18.11 3.99 -17.01
C ALA A 169 19.62 4.18 -17.26
N ILE A 170 20.35 4.72 -16.28
CA ILE A 170 21.82 4.83 -16.36
C ILE A 170 22.47 3.45 -16.45
N GLY A 171 22.10 2.52 -15.57
CA GLY A 171 22.63 1.16 -15.59
C GLY A 171 22.29 0.39 -16.89
N ALA A 172 21.19 0.75 -17.55
CA ALA A 172 20.77 0.17 -18.83
C ALA A 172 21.42 0.86 -20.04
N GLY A 173 22.30 1.84 -19.85
CA GLY A 173 22.98 2.57 -20.93
C GLY A 173 22.09 3.61 -21.64
N LEU A 174 21.06 4.12 -20.96
CA LEU A 174 20.08 5.08 -21.49
C LEU A 174 20.15 6.43 -20.74
N PRO A 175 21.27 7.18 -20.81
CA PRO A 175 21.45 8.40 -20.01
C PRO A 175 20.44 9.51 -20.34
N LEU A 176 20.05 9.66 -21.62
CA LEU A 176 19.03 10.63 -22.02
C LEU A 176 17.66 10.34 -21.39
N THR A 177 17.35 9.04 -21.19
CA THR A 177 16.13 8.66 -20.47
C THR A 177 16.24 9.04 -18.99
N ALA A 178 17.38 8.79 -18.35
CA ALA A 178 17.62 9.21 -16.97
C ALA A 178 17.43 10.72 -16.79
N ASP A 179 18.03 11.53 -17.67
CA ASP A 179 17.90 12.99 -17.60
C ASP A 179 16.46 13.48 -17.77
N SER A 180 15.72 12.93 -18.75
CA SER A 180 14.32 13.33 -18.96
C SER A 180 13.41 12.95 -17.79
N LEU A 181 13.68 11.83 -17.11
CA LEU A 181 12.98 11.45 -15.88
C LEU A 181 13.25 12.44 -14.75
N LEU A 182 14.51 12.84 -14.53
CA LEU A 182 14.87 13.80 -13.49
C LEU A 182 14.34 15.21 -13.79
N GLU A 183 14.30 15.64 -15.04
CA GLU A 183 13.67 16.91 -15.45
C GLU A 183 12.16 16.91 -15.22
N ARG A 184 11.47 15.78 -15.46
CA ARG A 184 10.05 15.64 -15.12
C ARG A 184 9.85 15.75 -13.61
N LEU A 185 10.72 15.12 -12.82
CA LEU A 185 10.69 15.21 -11.36
C LEU A 185 10.90 16.64 -10.85
N GLU A 186 11.92 17.34 -11.33
CA GLU A 186 12.28 18.70 -10.89
C GLU A 186 11.18 19.72 -11.18
N ARG A 187 10.37 19.53 -12.23
CA ARG A 187 9.21 20.40 -12.52
C ARG A 187 8.09 20.32 -11.47
N LEU A 188 8.01 19.22 -10.72
CA LEU A 188 6.92 18.95 -9.77
C LEU A 188 7.40 18.91 -8.33
N CYS A 189 8.71 18.87 -8.10
CA CYS A 189 9.32 18.72 -6.80
C CYS A 189 9.98 20.02 -6.34
N ALA A 190 9.36 20.72 -5.38
CA ALA A 190 9.90 21.97 -4.84
C ALA A 190 11.23 21.78 -4.08
N ARG A 191 11.47 20.60 -3.49
CA ARG A 191 12.72 20.26 -2.76
C ARG A 191 13.05 18.77 -2.91
N CYS A 192 13.92 18.44 -3.86
CA CYS A 192 14.32 17.06 -4.15
C CYS A 192 15.68 16.66 -3.55
N ASP A 193 16.38 17.59 -2.89
CA ASP A 193 17.76 17.40 -2.41
C ASP A 193 17.93 16.20 -1.48
N HIS A 194 16.92 15.91 -0.65
CA HIS A 194 16.95 14.75 0.23
C HIS A 194 17.00 13.44 -0.58
N TYR A 195 16.18 13.34 -1.62
CA TYR A 195 16.11 12.14 -2.46
C TYR A 195 17.40 11.96 -3.26
N TYR A 196 17.94 13.04 -3.85
CA TYR A 196 19.22 12.94 -4.56
C TYR A 196 20.39 12.58 -3.64
N ARG A 197 20.45 13.13 -2.42
CA ARG A 197 21.50 12.76 -1.45
C ARG A 197 21.39 11.30 -1.02
N TYR A 198 20.17 10.84 -0.71
CA TYR A 198 19.94 9.46 -0.30
C TYR A 198 20.28 8.47 -1.43
N GLU A 199 19.74 8.70 -2.63
CA GLU A 199 19.93 7.79 -3.76
C GLU A 199 21.33 7.85 -4.35
N ALA A 200 22.06 8.97 -4.22
CA ALA A 200 23.48 8.99 -4.58
C ALA A 200 24.31 8.02 -3.71
N GLY A 201 24.06 8.01 -2.40
CA GLY A 201 24.70 7.05 -1.49
C GLY A 201 24.30 5.60 -1.79
N ALA A 202 23.02 5.36 -2.07
CA ALA A 202 22.52 4.04 -2.42
C ALA A 202 23.09 3.53 -3.76
N ALA A 203 23.17 4.39 -4.78
CA ALA A 203 23.77 4.07 -6.08
C ALA A 203 25.25 3.73 -5.95
N LEU A 204 26.02 4.46 -5.13
CA LEU A 204 27.42 4.13 -4.83
C LEU A 204 27.55 2.77 -4.15
N ALA A 205 26.69 2.47 -3.17
CA ALA A 205 26.68 1.17 -2.49
C ALA A 205 26.36 0.01 -3.45
N ARG A 206 25.56 0.27 -4.50
CA ARG A 206 25.28 -0.65 -5.60
C ARG A 206 26.36 -0.67 -6.71
N GLY A 207 27.42 0.13 -6.59
CA GLY A 207 28.50 0.23 -7.58
C GLY A 207 28.15 1.05 -8.83
N ASN A 208 27.04 1.79 -8.83
CA ASN A 208 26.62 2.64 -9.94
C ASN A 208 27.12 4.08 -9.76
N ALA A 209 28.43 4.27 -9.97
CA ALA A 209 29.08 5.58 -9.83
C ALA A 209 28.51 6.64 -10.80
N ALA A 210 28.14 6.24 -12.02
CA ALA A 210 27.55 7.14 -13.01
C ALA A 210 26.21 7.74 -12.54
N ALA A 211 25.34 6.92 -11.94
CA ALA A 211 24.09 7.44 -11.38
C ALA A 211 24.34 8.34 -10.16
N ALA A 212 25.28 7.97 -9.30
CA ALA A 212 25.65 8.80 -8.15
C ALA A 212 26.19 10.17 -8.56
N GLU A 213 27.04 10.24 -9.58
CA GLU A 213 27.56 11.49 -10.14
C GLU A 213 26.45 12.34 -10.75
N LEU A 214 25.51 11.71 -11.47
CA LEU A 214 24.33 12.39 -12.01
C LEU A 214 23.52 13.05 -10.89
N PHE A 215 23.22 12.33 -9.81
CA PHE A 215 22.47 12.87 -8.67
C PHE A 215 23.25 13.97 -7.93
N ALA A 216 24.55 13.81 -7.76
CA ALA A 216 25.42 14.85 -7.19
C ALA A 216 25.50 16.10 -8.08
N ALA A 217 25.44 15.96 -9.40
CA ALA A 217 25.37 17.09 -10.33
C ALA A 217 24.05 17.86 -10.18
N ARG A 218 22.91 17.16 -9.98
CA ARG A 218 21.62 17.82 -9.73
C ARG A 218 21.60 18.60 -8.41
N LEU A 219 22.26 18.10 -7.37
CA LEU A 219 22.43 18.82 -6.09
C LEU A 219 23.24 20.12 -6.20
N ARG A 220 24.18 20.18 -7.16
CA ARG A 220 25.04 21.35 -7.38
C ARG A 220 24.40 22.42 -8.26
N LYS A 221 23.32 22.10 -8.99
CA LYS A 221 22.60 23.10 -9.80
C LYS A 221 21.99 24.16 -8.86
N PRO A 222 22.39 25.44 -8.96
CA PRO A 222 21.75 26.50 -8.20
C PRO A 222 20.35 26.73 -8.80
N GLY A 223 19.30 26.29 -8.11
CA GLY A 223 17.94 26.43 -8.67
C GLY A 223 16.75 25.80 -7.92
N ALA A 224 16.86 25.39 -6.66
CA ALA A 224 15.69 24.95 -5.87
C ALA A 224 15.60 25.56 -4.46
N SER A 225 16.44 26.56 -4.17
CA SER A 225 16.12 27.56 -3.13
C SER A 225 15.11 28.53 -3.73
N GLY A 226 13.82 28.19 -3.65
CA GLY A 226 12.77 29.18 -3.85
C GLY A 226 12.89 30.34 -2.83
N PRO A 227 12.32 31.51 -3.12
CA PRO A 227 12.18 32.59 -2.13
C PRO A 227 11.43 32.13 -0.88
#